data_AF-A0A2A3VI52-F1
#
_entry.id   AF-A0A2A3VI52-F1
#
_cell.length_a   1.000
_cell.length_b   1.000
_cell.length_c   1.000
_cell.angle_alpha   90.00
_cell.angle_beta   90.00
_cell.angle_gamma   90.00
#
_symmetry.space_group_name_H-M   'P 1'
#
loop_
_entity.id
_entity.type
_entity.pdbx_description
1 polymer ?
#
loop_
_entity_poly.entity_id
_entity_poly.type
_entity_poly.pdbx_seq_one_letter_code
_entity_poly.pdbx_strand_id
1 'polypeptide(L)'
;MSRTRRRFGQRGARPVNPALERALEACASERIHLSAAIQPHGYLITCQLPDWTIHHVSANIEALLGAPVQEMLRSSLREFLTDDLIQAIAETIGFSEPGAPPQRAAVSNIGPMAHLCDVSVHIADSLVHIEIEPQLRSAGERSPTVVAQTMIARVANSADIVDFNQRVAEQVRQLTGYDRVMVYRFRHDDAGEVVAESRASELPAYLGLRYPASDIPVQARALYLRNRIRVIPDARYVPVPIVPERDTRGQPLDLSQHALRSVSPVHLEYLANMGVVASMSISIISGGRLWGLIACHHRSPRRVPPGVRAAADLFGLFVSMRVASREQQQAAALEEEARNVRDALALRLDNASEPRLALTAELDLLVRAIDCDGVGLLQGGHWYSAGRAPDGSFVPGLLGWLQGCNAATGPVSTDHAEEWAGTVDAADGLAGVLALPLDLGRDEWVFFFRCEQVDEVRWAGSPDEPFLLTEDGTRIGPRASFAAWHETVRGVSAPWTDADRRIAGRLHLMLRERYRRGSLPDLGDIRAQGTRLDVRSQRDRLQQLSELLDGMVHVSPQDAAQLSDRIDRLESDLQGLIDNAVVEED
;
A
#
# COMPACT_ATOMS: atom_id res chain seq x y z
N MET A 1 -41.11 7.84 8.43
CA MET A 1 -40.41 9.09 8.07
C MET A 1 -38.93 8.90 8.36
N SER A 2 -38.11 8.96 7.30
CA SER A 2 -36.74 8.47 7.23
C SER A 2 -35.74 9.39 7.93
N ARG A 3 -34.98 8.87 8.90
CA ARG A 3 -33.83 9.56 9.53
C ARG A 3 -32.54 9.19 8.80
N THR A 4 -31.93 10.21 8.22
CA THR A 4 -30.73 10.15 7.37
C THR A 4 -29.48 9.88 8.21
N ARG A 5 -28.79 8.76 7.95
CA ARG A 5 -27.41 8.50 8.41
C ARG A 5 -26.47 9.50 7.73
N ARG A 6 -25.83 10.39 8.48
CA ARG A 6 -24.69 11.19 8.00
C ARG A 6 -23.43 10.32 8.03
N ARG A 7 -22.87 10.04 6.85
CA ARG A 7 -21.52 9.48 6.67
C ARG A 7 -20.50 10.56 7.06
N PHE A 8 -19.51 10.19 7.87
CA PHE A 8 -18.30 10.98 8.12
C PHE A 8 -17.57 11.24 6.81
N GLY A 9 -17.29 12.50 6.52
CA GLY A 9 -16.59 12.93 5.32
C GLY A 9 -15.09 13.05 5.59
N GLN A 10 -14.29 12.37 4.78
CA GLN A 10 -12.96 12.85 4.41
C GLN A 10 -13.12 14.23 3.79
N ARG A 11 -12.57 15.29 4.39
CA ARG A 11 -12.42 16.59 3.73
C ARG A 11 -11.15 17.32 4.16
N GLY A 12 -10.06 16.96 3.49
CA GLY A 12 -9.00 17.88 3.07
C GLY A 12 -8.90 18.02 1.55
N ALA A 13 -9.68 17.27 0.76
CA ALA A 13 -9.73 17.42 -0.69
C ALA A 13 -10.81 18.45 -1.07
N ARG A 14 -10.45 19.42 -1.92
CA ARG A 14 -11.44 20.19 -2.71
C ARG A 14 -12.43 19.18 -3.34
N PRO A 15 -13.72 19.54 -3.51
CA PRO A 15 -14.70 18.61 -4.06
C PRO A 15 -14.21 18.11 -5.43
N VAL A 16 -13.75 16.86 -5.47
CA VAL A 16 -13.33 16.18 -6.68
C VAL A 16 -14.55 16.14 -7.59
N ASN A 17 -14.37 16.58 -8.84
CA ASN A 17 -15.45 16.57 -9.83
C ASN A 17 -16.07 15.16 -9.90
N PRO A 18 -17.41 14.98 -9.72
CA PRO A 18 -18.05 13.66 -9.76
C PRO A 18 -17.86 12.90 -11.08
N ALA A 19 -17.47 13.59 -12.16
CA ALA A 19 -17.03 12.95 -13.41
C ALA A 19 -15.62 12.37 -13.32
N LEU A 20 -14.70 13.04 -12.62
CA LEU A 20 -13.34 12.57 -12.37
C LEU A 20 -13.34 11.36 -11.43
N GLU A 21 -14.15 11.36 -10.37
CA GLU A 21 -14.27 10.24 -9.43
C GLU A 21 -14.77 8.96 -10.12
N ARG A 22 -15.86 9.04 -10.89
CA ARG A 22 -16.38 7.90 -11.68
C ARG A 22 -15.37 7.36 -12.69
N ALA A 23 -14.56 8.25 -13.25
CA ALA A 23 -13.65 7.89 -14.31
C ALA A 23 -12.31 7.33 -13.72
N LEU A 24 -11.92 7.75 -12.50
CA LEU A 24 -10.89 7.11 -11.67
C LEU A 24 -11.32 5.68 -11.25
N GLU A 25 -12.58 5.51 -10.85
CA GLU A 25 -13.15 4.18 -10.58
C GLU A 25 -13.13 3.30 -11.84
N ALA A 26 -13.48 3.86 -13.00
CA ALA A 26 -13.41 3.15 -14.27
C ALA A 26 -11.97 2.72 -14.60
N CYS A 27 -10.98 3.61 -14.41
CA CYS A 27 -9.56 3.29 -14.58
C CYS A 27 -9.12 2.18 -13.62
N ALA A 28 -9.50 2.24 -12.34
CA ALA A 28 -9.18 1.21 -11.34
C ALA A 28 -9.83 -0.14 -11.65
N SER A 29 -10.97 -0.14 -12.36
CA SER A 29 -11.69 -1.36 -12.76
C SER A 29 -11.22 -1.98 -14.09
N GLU A 30 -10.31 -1.31 -14.82
CA GLU A 30 -9.81 -1.80 -16.11
C GLU A 30 -9.12 -3.16 -15.96
N ARG A 31 -9.62 -4.19 -16.66
CA ARG A 31 -9.05 -5.54 -16.63
C ARG A 31 -7.83 -5.66 -17.53
N ILE A 32 -6.75 -4.97 -17.16
CA ILE A 32 -5.50 -4.88 -17.95
C ILE A 32 -4.82 -6.23 -18.26
N HIS A 33 -5.16 -7.28 -17.53
CA HIS A 33 -4.69 -8.64 -17.76
C HIS A 33 -5.44 -9.38 -18.88
N LEU A 34 -6.63 -8.89 -19.25
CA LEU A 34 -7.49 -9.42 -20.31
C LEU A 34 -7.44 -8.50 -21.54
N SER A 35 -6.25 -8.08 -21.96
CA SER A 35 -6.07 -7.09 -23.03
C SER A 35 -6.43 -7.59 -24.43
N ALA A 36 -6.67 -8.90 -24.60
CA ALA A 36 -7.00 -9.55 -25.88
C ALA A 36 -5.97 -9.32 -27.01
N ALA A 37 -4.79 -8.80 -26.67
CA ALA A 37 -3.78 -8.39 -27.62
C ALA A 37 -2.37 -8.45 -27.02
N ILE A 38 -1.40 -8.62 -27.90
CA ILE A 38 0.04 -8.56 -27.60
C ILE A 38 0.71 -7.37 -28.29
N GLN A 39 1.93 -7.07 -27.88
CA GLN A 39 2.82 -6.15 -28.56
C GLN A 39 3.39 -6.84 -29.83
N PRO A 40 3.53 -6.13 -30.96
CA PRO A 40 3.81 -6.71 -32.29
C PRO A 40 5.23 -7.26 -32.46
N HIS A 41 6.06 -7.15 -31.42
CA HIS A 41 7.48 -7.41 -31.50
C HIS A 41 7.82 -8.90 -31.31
N GLY A 42 6.85 -9.70 -30.86
CA GLY A 42 6.92 -11.15 -30.78
C GLY A 42 5.60 -11.79 -31.21
N TYR A 43 5.46 -13.07 -30.91
CA TYR A 43 4.33 -13.90 -31.27
C TYR A 43 3.86 -14.73 -30.09
N LEU A 44 2.57 -15.05 -30.06
CA LEU A 44 1.95 -15.85 -29.01
C LEU A 44 1.27 -17.07 -29.64
N ILE A 45 1.47 -18.24 -29.02
CA ILE A 45 0.71 -19.46 -29.28
C ILE A 45 0.31 -20.05 -27.94
N THR A 46 -0.94 -20.51 -27.81
CA THR A 46 -1.34 -21.38 -26.71
C THR A 46 -1.84 -22.71 -27.24
N CYS A 47 -1.52 -23.78 -26.54
CA CYS A 47 -1.92 -25.12 -26.92
C CYS A 47 -2.29 -25.98 -25.70
N GLN A 48 -3.08 -27.02 -25.94
CA GLN A 48 -3.53 -27.97 -24.93
C GLN A 48 -2.78 -29.30 -25.06
N LEU A 49 -2.45 -29.91 -23.93
CA LEU A 49 -1.87 -31.27 -23.87
C LEU A 49 -2.97 -32.34 -23.83
N PRO A 50 -2.68 -33.59 -24.26
CA PRO A 50 -1.37 -34.13 -24.68
C PRO A 50 -1.06 -34.02 -26.18
N ASP A 51 -2.04 -33.66 -27.00
CA ASP A 51 -1.98 -33.62 -28.47
C ASP A 51 -1.35 -32.35 -29.05
N TRP A 52 -1.04 -31.37 -28.19
CA TRP A 52 -0.50 -30.06 -28.57
C TRP A 52 -1.46 -29.26 -29.46
N THR A 53 -2.77 -29.45 -29.27
CA THR A 53 -3.80 -28.77 -30.05
C THR A 53 -3.74 -27.26 -29.81
N ILE A 54 -3.62 -26.46 -30.87
CA ILE A 54 -3.54 -24.99 -30.78
C ILE A 54 -4.92 -24.39 -30.47
N HIS A 55 -4.98 -23.54 -29.44
CA HIS A 55 -6.21 -22.86 -29.00
C HIS A 55 -6.24 -21.38 -29.36
N HIS A 56 -5.15 -20.66 -29.12
CA HIS A 56 -5.04 -19.23 -29.43
C HIS A 56 -3.71 -18.95 -30.11
N VAL A 57 -3.72 -18.00 -31.05
CA VAL A 57 -2.51 -17.45 -31.65
C VAL A 57 -2.60 -15.94 -31.74
N SER A 58 -1.48 -15.24 -31.80
CA SER A 58 -1.48 -13.83 -32.18
C SER A 58 -1.74 -13.67 -33.68
N ALA A 59 -2.48 -12.63 -34.07
CA ALA A 59 -2.85 -12.39 -35.47
C ALA A 59 -1.64 -12.19 -36.41
N ASN A 60 -0.47 -11.85 -35.88
CA ASN A 60 0.77 -11.68 -36.64
C ASN A 60 1.57 -12.99 -36.83
N ILE A 61 1.14 -14.13 -36.28
CA ILE A 61 1.93 -15.39 -36.28
C ILE A 61 2.25 -15.91 -37.70
N GLU A 62 1.39 -15.62 -38.67
CA GLU A 62 1.58 -16.02 -40.07
C GLU A 62 2.90 -15.48 -40.64
N ALA A 63 3.33 -14.28 -40.20
CA ALA A 63 4.60 -13.70 -40.63
C ALA A 63 5.82 -14.51 -40.16
N LEU A 64 5.69 -15.30 -39.08
CA LEU A 64 6.74 -16.18 -38.60
C LEU A 64 6.65 -17.57 -39.22
N LEU A 65 5.47 -18.21 -39.16
CA LEU A 65 5.31 -19.61 -39.52
C LEU A 65 4.99 -19.85 -40.99
N GLY A 66 4.58 -18.81 -41.73
CA GLY A 66 4.23 -18.92 -43.15
C GLY A 66 2.94 -19.68 -43.43
N ALA A 67 2.08 -19.86 -42.42
CA ALA A 67 0.77 -20.50 -42.55
C ALA A 67 -0.35 -19.57 -42.02
N PRO A 68 -1.54 -19.59 -42.63
CA PRO A 68 -2.69 -18.82 -42.16
C PRO A 68 -3.14 -19.25 -40.76
N VAL A 69 -3.61 -18.28 -39.96
CA VAL A 69 -4.13 -18.52 -38.60
C VAL A 69 -5.24 -19.59 -38.58
N GLN A 70 -6.11 -19.60 -39.58
CA GLN A 70 -7.23 -20.52 -39.67
C GLN A 70 -6.79 -21.99 -39.87
N GLU A 71 -5.64 -22.21 -40.49
CA GLU A 71 -5.06 -23.55 -40.66
C GLU A 71 -4.39 -24.01 -39.36
N MET A 72 -3.84 -23.09 -38.57
CA MET A 72 -3.22 -23.40 -37.27
C MET A 72 -4.25 -23.76 -36.20
N LEU A 73 -5.38 -23.08 -36.14
CA LEU A 73 -6.32 -23.29 -35.04
C LEU A 73 -6.87 -24.72 -35.05
N ARG A 74 -6.82 -25.36 -33.88
CA ARG A 74 -7.25 -26.76 -33.64
C ARG A 74 -6.42 -27.84 -34.34
N SER A 75 -5.31 -27.48 -34.97
CA SER A 75 -4.31 -28.44 -35.46
C SER A 75 -3.22 -28.65 -34.40
N SER A 76 -2.34 -29.63 -34.59
CA SER A 76 -1.26 -29.89 -33.64
C SER A 76 -0.12 -28.90 -33.84
N LEU A 77 0.42 -28.33 -32.76
CA LEU A 77 1.61 -27.47 -32.81
C LEU A 77 2.81 -28.13 -33.50
N ARG A 78 2.88 -29.47 -33.45
CA ARG A 78 3.91 -30.29 -34.11
C ARG A 78 3.93 -30.14 -35.63
N GLU A 79 2.84 -29.68 -36.24
CA GLU A 79 2.78 -29.44 -37.68
C GLU A 79 3.55 -28.17 -38.09
N PHE A 80 3.80 -27.24 -37.15
CA PHE A 80 4.41 -25.93 -37.44
C PHE A 80 5.78 -25.74 -36.77
N LEU A 81 6.10 -26.51 -35.74
CA LEU A 81 7.38 -26.45 -35.02
C LEU A 81 8.12 -27.77 -35.12
N THR A 82 9.45 -27.71 -35.18
CA THR A 82 10.34 -28.87 -35.21
C THR A 82 10.22 -29.70 -33.93
N ASP A 83 10.37 -31.02 -34.03
CA ASP A 83 10.33 -31.93 -32.87
C ASP A 83 11.36 -31.56 -31.79
N ASP A 84 12.56 -31.11 -32.15
CA ASP A 84 13.60 -30.67 -31.19
C ASP A 84 13.10 -29.51 -30.31
N LEU A 85 12.37 -28.55 -30.92
CA LEU A 85 11.80 -27.42 -30.20
C LEU A 85 10.63 -27.86 -29.32
N ILE A 86 9.75 -28.74 -29.82
CA ILE A 86 8.65 -29.31 -29.04
C ILE A 86 9.20 -30.07 -27.82
N GLN A 87 10.28 -30.83 -28.00
CA GLN A 87 10.94 -31.56 -26.91
C GLN A 87 11.52 -30.60 -25.86
N ALA A 88 12.21 -29.54 -26.27
CA ALA A 88 12.74 -28.54 -25.34
C ALA A 88 11.61 -27.83 -24.56
N ILE A 89 10.49 -27.53 -25.21
CA ILE A 89 9.29 -26.99 -24.54
C ILE A 89 8.74 -28.01 -23.54
N ALA A 90 8.58 -29.27 -23.96
CA ALA A 90 8.06 -30.37 -23.14
C ALA A 90 8.91 -30.62 -21.88
N GLU A 91 10.24 -30.58 -22.01
CA GLU A 91 11.17 -30.68 -20.89
C GLU A 91 10.99 -29.51 -19.93
N THR A 92 10.96 -28.28 -20.44
CA THR A 92 10.81 -27.07 -19.62
C THR A 92 9.50 -27.06 -18.82
N ILE A 93 8.38 -27.44 -19.45
CA ILE A 93 7.09 -27.54 -18.76
C ILE A 93 7.06 -28.70 -17.77
N GLY A 94 7.78 -29.79 -18.03
CA GLY A 94 7.87 -30.92 -17.10
C GLY A 94 8.55 -30.59 -15.78
N PHE A 95 9.39 -29.55 -15.75
CA PHE A 95 10.03 -29.02 -14.54
C PHE A 95 9.29 -27.83 -13.92
N SER A 96 8.23 -27.32 -14.56
CA SER A 96 7.53 -26.11 -14.15
C SER A 96 6.22 -26.42 -13.44
N GLU A 97 5.95 -25.73 -12.33
CA GLU A 97 4.66 -25.78 -11.66
C GLU A 97 3.61 -24.94 -12.43
N PRO A 98 2.33 -25.36 -12.48
CA PRO A 98 1.25 -24.52 -13.01
C PRO A 98 1.20 -23.16 -12.31
N GLY A 99 1.16 -22.08 -13.10
CA GLY A 99 1.20 -20.71 -12.60
C GLY A 99 2.59 -20.19 -12.21
N ALA A 100 3.66 -20.95 -12.44
CA ALA A 100 5.02 -20.43 -12.33
C ALA A 100 5.31 -19.34 -13.40
N PRO A 101 6.26 -18.43 -13.15
CA PRO A 101 6.66 -17.43 -14.14
C PRO A 101 7.20 -18.08 -15.44
N PRO A 102 7.08 -17.38 -16.60
CA PRO A 102 7.62 -17.88 -17.85
C PRO A 102 9.12 -18.17 -17.79
N GLN A 103 9.52 -19.30 -18.36
CA GLN A 103 10.91 -19.73 -18.47
C GLN A 103 11.33 -19.82 -19.94
N ARG A 104 12.58 -19.47 -20.22
CA ARG A 104 13.17 -19.64 -21.56
C ARG A 104 13.37 -21.14 -21.82
N ALA A 105 12.65 -21.70 -22.77
CA ALA A 105 12.74 -23.10 -23.15
C ALA A 105 13.89 -23.35 -24.14
N ALA A 106 14.03 -22.50 -25.15
CA ALA A 106 15.02 -22.70 -26.21
C ALA A 106 15.37 -21.42 -26.96
N VAL A 107 16.47 -21.50 -27.71
CA VAL A 107 16.75 -20.61 -28.85
C VAL A 107 16.75 -21.48 -30.09
N SER A 108 15.89 -21.20 -31.06
CA SER A 108 15.74 -22.03 -32.26
C SER A 108 15.42 -21.20 -33.49
N ASN A 109 15.74 -21.74 -34.67
CA ASN A 109 15.32 -21.17 -35.94
C ASN A 109 13.88 -21.62 -36.22
N ILE A 110 12.97 -20.66 -36.42
CA ILE A 110 11.55 -20.92 -36.60
C ILE A 110 11.08 -20.37 -37.93
N GLY A 111 10.19 -21.13 -38.59
CA GLY A 111 9.53 -20.74 -39.82
C GLY A 111 10.36 -20.91 -41.10
N PRO A 112 9.76 -20.65 -42.27
CA PRO A 112 10.39 -20.87 -43.57
C PRO A 112 11.62 -19.99 -43.82
N MET A 113 11.70 -18.82 -43.16
CA MET A 113 12.85 -17.91 -43.22
C MET A 113 13.95 -18.23 -42.20
N ALA A 114 13.78 -19.28 -41.39
CA ALA A 114 14.72 -19.69 -40.34
C ALA A 114 15.11 -18.53 -39.40
N HIS A 115 14.11 -17.80 -38.89
CA HIS A 115 14.35 -16.71 -37.95
C HIS A 115 14.82 -17.27 -36.61
N LEU A 116 16.01 -16.86 -36.16
CA LEU A 116 16.51 -17.22 -34.83
C LEU A 116 15.65 -16.52 -33.77
N CYS A 117 14.96 -17.31 -32.95
CA CYS A 117 14.00 -16.83 -31.96
C CYS A 117 14.29 -17.39 -30.58
N ASP A 118 14.02 -16.56 -29.57
CA ASP A 118 13.86 -16.98 -28.20
C ASP A 118 12.45 -17.51 -27.96
N VAL A 119 12.33 -18.65 -27.30
CA VAL A 119 11.05 -19.27 -26.95
C VAL A 119 10.93 -19.33 -25.44
N SER A 120 9.89 -18.69 -24.91
CA SER A 120 9.55 -18.72 -23.49
C SER A 120 8.22 -19.44 -23.28
N VAL A 121 8.11 -20.22 -22.21
CA VAL A 121 6.93 -21.04 -21.92
C VAL A 121 6.50 -20.93 -20.46
N HIS A 122 5.20 -20.98 -20.22
CA HIS A 122 4.61 -21.29 -18.91
C HIS A 122 3.32 -22.10 -19.07
N ILE A 123 2.83 -22.65 -17.96
CA ILE A 123 1.54 -23.35 -17.90
C ILE A 123 0.58 -22.54 -17.05
N ALA A 124 -0.59 -22.24 -17.58
CA ALA A 124 -1.69 -21.60 -16.86
C ALA A 124 -3.03 -22.06 -17.45
N ASP A 125 -4.08 -22.14 -16.63
CA ASP A 125 -5.44 -22.50 -17.06
C ASP A 125 -5.53 -23.78 -17.93
N SER A 126 -4.70 -24.78 -17.62
CA SER A 126 -4.57 -26.04 -18.37
C SER A 126 -4.06 -25.90 -19.82
N LEU A 127 -3.50 -24.74 -20.16
CA LEU A 127 -2.86 -24.46 -21.44
C LEU A 127 -1.35 -24.28 -21.26
N VAL A 128 -0.61 -24.65 -22.29
CA VAL A 128 0.79 -24.30 -22.47
C VAL A 128 0.83 -22.99 -23.26
N HIS A 129 1.41 -21.96 -22.67
CA HIS A 129 1.54 -20.63 -23.26
C HIS A 129 2.96 -20.43 -23.76
N ILE A 130 3.10 -20.09 -25.03
CA ILE A 130 4.38 -20.01 -25.74
C ILE A 130 4.54 -18.60 -26.33
N GLU A 131 5.55 -17.87 -25.86
CA GLU A 131 5.94 -16.56 -26.38
C GLU A 131 7.22 -16.70 -27.20
N ILE A 132 7.18 -16.21 -28.44
CA ILE A 132 8.30 -16.29 -29.39
C ILE A 132 8.79 -14.88 -29.72
N GLU A 133 10.05 -14.60 -29.45
CA GLU A 133 10.69 -13.31 -29.74
C GLU A 133 11.86 -13.48 -30.72
N PRO A 134 11.81 -12.88 -31.93
CA PRO A 134 12.94 -12.87 -32.84
C PRO A 134 14.17 -12.17 -32.24
N GLN A 135 15.33 -12.80 -32.36
CA GLN A 135 16.60 -12.20 -31.93
C GLN A 135 17.06 -11.13 -32.94
N LEU A 136 17.36 -9.94 -32.43
CA LEU A 136 18.18 -8.97 -33.16
C LEU A 136 19.63 -9.41 -32.99
N ARG A 137 20.24 -9.90 -34.07
CA ARG A 137 21.65 -10.36 -34.18
C ARG A 137 22.50 -10.04 -32.94
N SER A 138 22.70 -11.03 -32.06
CA SER A 138 23.55 -10.90 -30.88
C SER A 138 24.65 -11.95 -30.92
N ALA A 139 25.91 -11.50 -30.86
CA ALA A 139 27.06 -12.37 -30.68
C ALA A 139 27.29 -12.58 -29.19
N GLY A 140 27.22 -13.84 -28.74
CA GLY A 140 27.70 -14.27 -27.41
C GLY A 140 26.99 -13.64 -26.22
N GLU A 141 25.73 -14.03 -25.96
CA GLU A 141 25.08 -13.69 -24.69
C GLU A 141 25.75 -14.43 -23.52
N ARG A 142 26.18 -13.67 -22.51
CA ARG A 142 26.60 -14.25 -21.23
C ARG A 142 25.39 -14.86 -20.54
N SER A 143 25.61 -15.94 -19.79
CA SER A 143 24.55 -16.54 -18.97
C SER A 143 23.88 -15.48 -18.08
N PRO A 144 22.54 -15.40 -18.04
CA PRO A 144 21.81 -14.45 -17.18
C PRO A 144 22.24 -14.50 -15.72
N THR A 145 22.55 -15.70 -15.22
CA THR A 145 23.02 -15.92 -13.85
C THR A 145 24.37 -15.26 -13.59
N VAL A 146 25.31 -15.36 -14.53
CA VAL A 146 26.65 -14.74 -14.39
C VAL A 146 26.55 -13.22 -14.40
N VAL A 147 25.67 -12.68 -15.25
CA VAL A 147 25.39 -11.24 -15.31
C VAL A 147 24.79 -10.76 -13.98
N ALA A 148 23.75 -11.45 -13.48
CA ALA A 148 23.11 -11.12 -12.21
C ALA A 148 24.11 -11.21 -11.04
N GLN A 149 24.92 -12.26 -10.95
CA GLN A 149 25.95 -12.41 -9.92
C GLN A 149 26.96 -11.26 -9.93
N THR A 150 27.37 -10.81 -11.12
CA THR A 150 28.28 -9.67 -11.27
C THR A 150 27.64 -8.37 -10.76
N MET A 151 26.36 -8.14 -11.09
CA MET A 151 25.61 -6.98 -10.59
C MET A 151 25.46 -7.03 -9.06
N ILE A 152 25.10 -8.20 -8.51
CA ILE A 152 24.97 -8.43 -7.07
C ILE A 152 26.27 -8.11 -6.35
N ALA A 153 27.41 -8.61 -6.84
CA ALA A 153 28.71 -8.38 -6.22
C ALA A 153 29.07 -6.89 -6.11
N ARG A 154 28.67 -6.07 -7.08
CA ARG A 154 28.93 -4.62 -7.09
C ARG A 154 28.05 -3.84 -6.11
N VAL A 155 26.90 -4.38 -5.74
CA VAL A 155 25.92 -3.70 -4.87
C VAL A 155 25.95 -4.26 -3.44
N ALA A 156 26.47 -5.47 -3.23
CA ALA A 156 26.44 -6.16 -1.93
C ALA A 156 27.11 -5.39 -0.78
N ASN A 157 28.14 -4.59 -1.06
CA ASN A 157 28.90 -3.82 -0.07
C ASN A 157 28.51 -2.32 -0.06
N SER A 158 27.22 -2.02 -0.20
CA SER A 158 26.73 -0.64 -0.13
C SER A 158 26.69 -0.15 1.32
N ALA A 159 27.16 1.08 1.57
CA ALA A 159 27.36 1.60 2.93
C ALA A 159 26.03 1.83 3.65
N ASP A 160 25.04 2.38 2.94
CA ASP A 160 23.70 2.66 3.46
C ASP A 160 22.63 2.31 2.41
N ILE A 161 21.38 2.74 2.63
CA ILE A 161 20.27 2.50 1.71
C ILE A 161 20.27 3.44 0.49
N VAL A 162 20.82 4.65 0.63
CA VAL A 162 20.87 5.65 -0.44
C VAL A 162 21.90 5.21 -1.49
N ASP A 163 23.11 4.88 -1.05
CA ASP A 163 24.17 4.31 -1.89
C ASP A 163 23.72 2.98 -2.53
N PHE A 164 23.01 2.13 -1.78
CA PHE A 164 22.43 0.90 -2.33
C PHE A 164 21.46 1.17 -3.48
N ASN A 165 20.46 2.05 -3.28
CA ASN A 165 19.47 2.38 -4.31
C ASN A 165 20.12 3.03 -5.54
N GLN A 166 21.13 3.88 -5.32
CA GLN A 166 21.88 4.53 -6.40
C GLN A 166 22.63 3.50 -7.26
N ARG A 167 23.37 2.58 -6.63
CA ARG A 167 24.08 1.52 -7.36
C ARG A 167 23.12 0.58 -8.09
N VAL A 168 21.95 0.30 -7.53
CA VAL A 168 20.88 -0.47 -8.21
C VAL A 168 20.49 0.20 -9.52
N ALA A 169 20.20 1.49 -9.51
CA ALA A 169 19.85 2.24 -10.71
C ALA A 169 20.96 2.20 -11.77
N GLU A 170 22.23 2.37 -11.33
CA GLU A 170 23.40 2.33 -12.21
C GLU A 170 23.63 0.95 -12.84
N GLN A 171 23.53 -0.13 -12.08
CA GLN A 171 23.71 -1.49 -12.61
C GLN A 171 22.63 -1.84 -13.64
N VAL A 172 21.37 -1.49 -13.38
CA VAL A 172 20.27 -1.76 -14.33
C VAL A 172 20.41 -0.87 -15.57
N ARG A 173 20.87 0.37 -15.43
CA ARG A 173 21.18 1.23 -16.58
C ARG A 173 22.32 0.66 -17.42
N GLN A 174 23.40 0.20 -16.79
CA GLN A 174 24.52 -0.44 -17.49
C GLN A 174 24.10 -1.72 -18.22
N LEU A 175 23.22 -2.52 -17.61
CA LEU A 175 22.71 -3.75 -18.21
C LEU A 175 21.83 -3.48 -19.44
N THR A 176 20.92 -2.51 -19.34
CA THR A 176 19.84 -2.33 -20.32
C THR A 176 20.15 -1.27 -21.38
N GLY A 177 21.01 -0.31 -21.06
CA GLY A 177 21.31 0.85 -21.90
C GLY A 177 20.15 1.84 -22.01
N TYR A 178 19.19 1.81 -21.07
CA TYR A 178 18.12 2.81 -21.01
C TYR A 178 18.68 4.20 -20.71
N ASP A 179 17.97 5.26 -21.12
CA ASP A 179 18.48 6.62 -20.92
C ASP A 179 18.41 7.00 -19.44
N ARG A 180 17.34 6.58 -18.76
CA ARG A 180 17.04 6.84 -17.35
C ARG A 180 16.63 5.54 -16.67
N VAL A 181 17.17 5.28 -15.49
CA VAL A 181 16.74 4.23 -14.58
C VAL A 181 16.56 4.84 -13.20
N MET A 182 15.45 4.53 -12.56
CA MET A 182 15.02 5.10 -11.28
C MET A 182 14.70 3.98 -10.30
N VAL A 183 15.00 4.19 -9.03
CA VAL A 183 14.37 3.44 -7.94
C VAL A 183 13.18 4.26 -7.46
N TYR A 184 11.98 3.76 -7.74
CA TYR A 184 10.70 4.37 -7.40
C TYR A 184 10.12 3.64 -6.18
N ARG A 185 9.93 4.35 -5.07
CA ARG A 185 9.45 3.78 -3.81
C ARG A 185 7.99 4.18 -3.57
N PHE A 186 7.14 3.21 -3.26
CA PHE A 186 5.77 3.51 -2.80
C PHE A 186 5.80 3.98 -1.34
N ARG A 187 4.99 4.99 -1.07
CA ARG A 187 4.79 5.63 0.23
C ARG A 187 3.48 5.10 0.84
N HIS A 188 3.15 5.55 2.05
CA HIS A 188 2.03 5.01 2.82
C HIS A 188 0.65 5.34 2.20
N ASP A 189 0.59 6.42 1.43
CA ASP A 189 -0.55 6.92 0.66
C ASP A 189 -0.63 6.31 -0.76
N ASP A 190 0.17 5.26 -1.04
CA ASP A 190 0.36 4.65 -2.36
C ASP A 190 0.92 5.60 -3.44
N ALA A 191 1.17 6.87 -3.13
CA ALA A 191 1.99 7.72 -3.97
C ALA A 191 3.40 7.14 -4.04
N GLY A 192 4.16 7.46 -5.08
CA GLY A 192 5.53 7.04 -5.14
C GLY A 192 6.51 8.14 -5.43
N GLU A 193 7.76 7.87 -5.10
CA GLU A 193 8.83 8.84 -5.11
C GLU A 193 10.09 8.23 -5.71
N VAL A 194 10.78 9.01 -6.54
CA VAL A 194 12.08 8.62 -7.08
C VAL A 194 13.15 8.85 -6.01
N VAL A 195 13.60 7.77 -5.36
CA VAL A 195 14.59 7.81 -4.27
C VAL A 195 16.04 7.62 -4.75
N ALA A 196 16.23 7.16 -5.99
CA ALA A 196 17.53 7.12 -6.65
C ALA A 196 17.36 7.18 -8.17
N GLU A 197 18.37 7.70 -8.87
CA GLU A 197 18.31 7.93 -10.31
C GLU A 197 19.69 7.80 -10.98
N SER A 198 19.74 7.07 -12.09
CA SER A 198 20.86 7.06 -13.03
C SER A 198 20.35 7.45 -14.40
N ARG A 199 20.88 8.52 -15.00
CA ARG A 199 20.35 9.07 -16.26
C ARG A 199 21.43 9.61 -17.20
N ALA A 200 21.06 9.78 -18.47
CA ALA A 200 21.81 10.59 -19.40
C ALA A 200 21.85 12.05 -18.94
N SER A 201 22.99 12.72 -19.13
CA SER A 201 23.29 14.05 -18.59
C SER A 201 22.31 15.14 -19.01
N GLU A 202 21.80 15.04 -20.23
CA GLU A 202 20.92 16.01 -20.89
C GLU A 202 19.43 15.91 -20.48
N LEU A 203 19.05 14.84 -19.78
CA LEU A 203 17.67 14.66 -19.32
C LEU A 203 17.41 15.46 -18.03
N PRO A 204 16.20 16.01 -17.82
CA PRO A 204 15.86 16.63 -16.53
C PRO A 204 15.91 15.58 -15.40
N ALA A 205 16.29 15.95 -14.19
CA ALA A 205 16.30 15.00 -13.07
C ALA A 205 14.88 14.74 -12.54
N TYR A 206 14.53 13.47 -12.30
CA TYR A 206 13.29 13.10 -11.58
C TYR A 206 13.55 12.73 -10.13
N LEU A 207 14.81 12.69 -9.69
CA LEU A 207 15.19 12.45 -8.30
C LEU A 207 14.43 13.40 -7.34
N GLY A 208 13.78 12.80 -6.34
CA GLY A 208 12.96 13.48 -5.34
C GLY A 208 11.55 13.83 -5.80
N LEU A 209 11.19 13.58 -7.06
CA LEU A 209 9.82 13.83 -7.52
C LEU A 209 8.85 12.78 -6.97
N ARG A 210 7.67 13.25 -6.54
CA ARG A 210 6.51 12.45 -6.15
C ARG A 210 5.48 12.35 -7.28
N TYR A 211 4.80 11.21 -7.31
CA TYR A 211 3.81 10.83 -8.31
C TYR A 211 2.59 10.28 -7.59
N PRO A 212 1.37 10.73 -7.96
CA PRO A 212 0.15 10.33 -7.27
C PRO A 212 -0.12 8.83 -7.41
N ALA A 213 -0.81 8.25 -6.42
CA ALA A 213 -1.14 6.82 -6.38
C ALA A 213 -1.88 6.32 -7.63
N SER A 214 -2.55 7.23 -8.35
CA SER A 214 -3.31 6.92 -9.53
C SER A 214 -2.46 6.68 -10.79
N ASP A 215 -1.20 7.13 -10.82
CA ASP A 215 -0.29 6.87 -11.95
C ASP A 215 0.00 5.37 -12.10
N ILE A 216 -0.07 4.62 -11.00
CA ILE A 216 0.06 3.17 -10.96
C ILE A 216 -1.12 2.62 -10.15
N PRO A 217 -2.29 2.40 -10.77
CA PRO A 217 -3.51 2.06 -10.05
C PRO A 217 -3.45 0.65 -9.43
N VAL A 218 -4.37 0.37 -8.50
CA VAL A 218 -4.35 -0.83 -7.62
C VAL A 218 -4.20 -2.14 -8.40
N GLN A 219 -4.94 -2.30 -9.50
CA GLN A 219 -4.89 -3.48 -10.35
C GLN A 219 -3.54 -3.66 -11.07
N ALA A 220 -2.86 -2.56 -11.41
CA ALA A 220 -1.51 -2.60 -11.95
C ALA A 220 -0.49 -3.02 -10.88
N ARG A 221 -0.61 -2.47 -9.66
CA ARG A 221 0.23 -2.88 -8.51
C ARG A 221 0.07 -4.37 -8.19
N ALA A 222 -1.17 -4.87 -8.19
CA ALA A 222 -1.45 -6.29 -8.01
C ALA A 222 -0.83 -7.16 -9.11
N LEU A 223 -0.87 -6.71 -10.36
CA LEU A 223 -0.25 -7.42 -11.46
C LEU A 223 1.28 -7.46 -11.36
N TYR A 224 1.91 -6.39 -10.87
CA TYR A 224 3.36 -6.32 -10.65
C TYR A 224 3.87 -7.27 -9.56
N LEU A 225 3.00 -7.76 -8.67
CA LEU A 225 3.34 -8.83 -7.74
C LEU A 225 3.39 -10.21 -8.42
N ARG A 226 2.51 -10.44 -9.41
CA ARG A 226 2.46 -11.70 -10.19
C ARG A 226 3.52 -11.73 -11.28
N ASN A 227 3.74 -10.62 -11.96
CA ASN A 227 4.69 -10.46 -13.04
C ASN A 227 5.69 -9.34 -12.70
N ARG A 228 6.89 -9.75 -12.26
CA ARG A 228 7.92 -8.83 -11.75
C ARG A 228 8.59 -8.00 -12.83
N ILE A 229 8.56 -8.43 -14.09
CA ILE A 229 9.17 -7.68 -15.19
C ILE A 229 8.14 -7.36 -16.25
N ARG A 230 8.09 -6.08 -16.62
CA ARG A 230 7.31 -5.61 -17.75
C ARG A 230 8.20 -4.80 -18.68
N VAL A 231 8.05 -5.03 -19.99
CA VAL A 231 8.78 -4.28 -21.03
C VAL A 231 7.80 -3.78 -22.09
N ILE A 232 8.01 -2.54 -22.52
CA ILE A 232 7.37 -1.89 -23.66
C ILE A 232 8.51 -1.38 -24.54
N PRO A 233 8.92 -2.11 -25.58
CA PRO A 233 10.05 -1.70 -26.41
C PRO A 233 9.78 -0.48 -27.28
N ASP A 234 8.52 -0.24 -27.65
CA ASP A 234 8.08 0.97 -28.37
C ASP A 234 6.62 1.22 -28.01
N ALA A 235 6.33 2.28 -27.26
CA ALA A 235 5.00 2.66 -26.78
C ALA A 235 4.06 3.14 -27.90
N ARG A 236 4.55 3.31 -29.13
CA ARG A 236 3.74 3.72 -30.30
C ARG A 236 3.22 2.54 -31.11
N TYR A 237 3.36 1.32 -30.57
CA TYR A 237 2.95 0.11 -31.26
C TYR A 237 1.44 0.07 -31.51
N VAL A 238 1.06 -0.65 -32.56
CA VAL A 238 -0.34 -1.06 -32.78
C VAL A 238 -0.52 -2.45 -32.14
N PRO A 239 -1.45 -2.63 -31.20
CA PRO A 239 -1.70 -3.93 -30.58
C PRO A 239 -2.06 -5.00 -31.61
N VAL A 240 -1.51 -6.20 -31.45
CA VAL A 240 -1.82 -7.37 -32.29
C VAL A 240 -2.88 -8.22 -31.58
N PRO A 241 -4.08 -8.39 -32.16
CA PRO A 241 -5.13 -9.18 -31.54
C PRO A 241 -4.75 -10.66 -31.35
N ILE A 242 -5.36 -11.28 -30.35
CA ILE A 242 -5.34 -12.74 -30.16
C ILE A 242 -6.52 -13.35 -30.89
N VAL A 243 -6.29 -14.47 -31.58
CA VAL A 243 -7.25 -15.14 -32.44
C VAL A 243 -7.38 -16.61 -32.02
N PRO A 244 -8.59 -17.08 -31.68
CA PRO A 244 -9.76 -16.29 -31.30
C PRO A 244 -9.49 -15.48 -30.01
N GLU A 245 -10.21 -14.39 -29.79
CA GLU A 245 -10.11 -13.59 -28.54
C GLU A 245 -10.53 -14.40 -27.31
N ARG A 246 -11.53 -15.27 -27.48
CA ARG A 246 -12.18 -16.03 -26.43
C ARG A 246 -12.13 -17.52 -26.74
N ASP A 247 -12.08 -18.31 -25.69
CA ASP A 247 -12.15 -19.76 -25.78
C ASP A 247 -13.57 -20.23 -26.19
N THR A 248 -13.75 -21.55 -26.30
CA THR A 248 -15.04 -22.17 -26.63
C THR A 248 -16.12 -21.97 -25.56
N ARG A 249 -15.74 -21.53 -24.35
CA ARG A 249 -16.64 -21.20 -23.23
C ARG A 249 -16.91 -19.68 -23.14
N GLY A 250 -16.39 -18.88 -24.07
CA GLY A 250 -16.52 -17.43 -24.10
C GLY A 250 -15.62 -16.69 -23.10
N GLN A 251 -14.66 -17.37 -22.46
CA GLN A 251 -13.71 -16.76 -21.55
C GLN A 251 -12.52 -16.15 -22.32
N PRO A 252 -12.10 -14.92 -21.98
CA PRO A 252 -10.89 -14.33 -22.56
C PRO A 252 -9.63 -14.99 -21.99
N LEU A 253 -8.53 -14.94 -22.74
CA LEU A 253 -7.24 -15.45 -22.29
C LEU A 253 -6.64 -14.54 -21.19
N ASP A 254 -6.25 -15.10 -20.03
CA ASP A 254 -5.49 -14.36 -19.02
C ASP A 254 -4.04 -14.18 -19.47
N LEU A 255 -3.66 -12.93 -19.70
CA LEU A 255 -2.31 -12.56 -20.13
C LEU A 255 -1.43 -12.07 -18.97
N SER A 256 -1.83 -12.28 -17.71
CA SER A 256 -1.14 -11.76 -16.52
C SER A 256 0.37 -12.05 -16.51
N GLN A 257 0.77 -13.24 -16.97
CA GLN A 257 2.15 -13.70 -16.96
C GLN A 257 2.92 -13.41 -18.26
N HIS A 258 2.24 -12.93 -19.31
CA HIS A 258 2.84 -12.78 -20.64
C HIS A 258 3.71 -11.53 -20.69
N ALA A 259 4.95 -11.69 -21.16
CA ALA A 259 5.88 -10.58 -21.37
C ALA A 259 5.42 -9.68 -22.52
N LEU A 260 4.81 -10.26 -23.55
CA LEU A 260 4.32 -9.59 -24.75
C LEU A 260 2.94 -8.95 -24.57
N ARG A 261 2.28 -9.08 -23.41
CA ARG A 261 0.94 -8.53 -23.20
C ARG A 261 0.86 -7.05 -23.61
N SER A 262 -0.20 -6.71 -24.36
CA SER A 262 -0.53 -5.31 -24.67
C SER A 262 -0.89 -4.56 -23.39
N VAL A 263 -0.36 -3.35 -23.25
CA VAL A 263 -0.62 -2.49 -22.09
C VAL A 263 -1.83 -1.57 -22.32
N SER A 264 -2.39 -1.02 -21.25
CA SER A 264 -3.50 -0.07 -21.31
C SER A 264 -3.14 1.13 -22.21
N PRO A 265 -4.01 1.53 -23.15
CA PRO A 265 -3.80 2.72 -23.98
C PRO A 265 -3.60 4.00 -23.17
N VAL A 266 -4.23 4.11 -21.99
CA VAL A 266 -4.04 5.27 -21.08
C VAL A 266 -2.58 5.36 -20.64
N HIS A 267 -1.94 4.23 -20.38
CA HIS A 267 -0.52 4.21 -20.02
C HIS A 267 0.39 4.54 -21.20
N LEU A 268 0.01 4.18 -22.44
CA LEU A 268 0.77 4.58 -23.64
C LEU A 268 0.74 6.09 -23.85
N GLU A 269 -0.43 6.71 -23.66
CA GLU A 269 -0.59 8.16 -23.67
C GLU A 269 0.21 8.83 -22.55
N TYR A 270 0.27 8.21 -21.36
CA TYR A 270 1.05 8.72 -20.23
C TYR A 270 2.55 8.76 -20.58
N LEU A 271 3.06 7.68 -21.18
CA LEU A 271 4.45 7.63 -21.64
C LEU A 271 4.71 8.66 -22.75
N ALA A 272 3.76 8.85 -23.67
CA ALA A 272 3.87 9.86 -24.72
C ALA A 272 3.95 11.29 -24.15
N ASN A 273 3.11 11.63 -23.16
CA ASN A 273 3.15 12.93 -22.48
C ASN A 273 4.47 13.16 -21.73
N MET A 274 5.14 12.09 -21.27
CA MET A 274 6.47 12.15 -20.68
C MET A 274 7.62 12.19 -21.70
N GLY A 275 7.34 12.05 -23.01
CA GLY A 275 8.37 11.90 -24.04
C GLY A 275 9.12 10.56 -23.98
N VAL A 276 8.51 9.52 -23.43
CA VAL A 276 9.08 8.17 -23.27
C VAL A 276 8.56 7.26 -24.38
N VAL A 277 9.48 6.61 -25.10
CA VAL A 277 9.15 5.68 -26.19
C VAL A 277 9.35 4.23 -25.76
N ALA A 278 10.37 3.91 -24.97
CA ALA A 278 10.52 2.58 -24.40
C ALA A 278 10.52 2.62 -22.88
N SER A 279 9.88 1.64 -22.26
CA SER A 279 9.74 1.52 -20.81
C SER A 279 10.02 0.10 -20.36
N MET A 280 10.71 -0.04 -19.24
CA MET A 280 10.85 -1.33 -18.54
C MET A 280 10.69 -1.10 -17.03
N SER A 281 10.08 -2.04 -16.33
CA SER A 281 9.97 -2.01 -14.87
C SER A 281 10.31 -3.35 -14.25
N ILE A 282 10.99 -3.33 -13.11
CA ILE A 282 11.28 -4.50 -12.26
C ILE A 282 10.66 -4.26 -10.88
N SER A 283 9.84 -5.19 -10.39
CA SER A 283 9.20 -5.09 -9.08
C SER A 283 10.20 -5.29 -7.93
N ILE A 284 10.10 -4.46 -6.90
CA ILE A 284 10.77 -4.62 -5.61
C ILE A 284 9.70 -5.02 -4.59
N ILE A 285 9.83 -6.21 -4.00
CA ILE A 285 8.80 -6.80 -3.13
C ILE A 285 9.37 -6.99 -1.71
N SER A 286 8.60 -6.59 -0.69
CA SER A 286 8.96 -6.78 0.71
C SER A 286 7.75 -7.26 1.49
N GLY A 287 7.85 -8.38 2.22
CA GLY A 287 6.74 -8.91 3.02
C GLY A 287 5.45 -9.19 2.22
N GLY A 288 5.56 -9.57 0.95
CA GLY A 288 4.41 -9.81 0.06
C GLY A 288 3.74 -8.56 -0.51
N ARG A 289 4.21 -7.35 -0.16
CA ARG A 289 3.74 -6.08 -0.71
C ARG A 289 4.70 -5.51 -1.75
N LEU A 290 4.16 -4.74 -2.69
CA LEU A 290 4.96 -4.03 -3.68
C LEU A 290 5.61 -2.82 -3.00
N TRP A 291 6.89 -2.94 -2.67
CA TRP A 291 7.64 -1.88 -2.00
C TRP A 291 7.99 -0.73 -2.95
N GLY A 292 8.29 -1.09 -4.20
CA GLY A 292 8.71 -0.13 -5.22
C GLY A 292 8.95 -0.79 -6.57
N LEU A 293 9.50 -0.01 -7.49
CA LEU A 293 9.85 -0.42 -8.84
C LEU A 293 11.25 0.09 -9.19
N ILE A 294 12.01 -0.69 -9.94
CA ILE A 294 13.12 -0.18 -10.73
C ILE A 294 12.54 0.19 -12.10
N ALA A 295 12.33 1.48 -12.35
CA ALA A 295 11.66 1.99 -13.54
C ALA A 295 12.67 2.55 -14.54
N CYS A 296 12.59 2.13 -15.79
CA CYS A 296 13.52 2.47 -16.86
C CYS A 296 12.77 3.19 -17.99
N HIS A 297 13.26 4.35 -18.43
CA HIS A 297 12.72 5.11 -19.57
C HIS A 297 13.78 5.36 -20.63
N HIS A 298 13.38 5.30 -21.90
CA HIS A 298 14.24 5.58 -23.05
C HIS A 298 13.47 6.38 -24.11
N ARG A 299 14.14 7.31 -24.80
CA ARG A 299 13.52 8.25 -25.75
C ARG A 299 13.26 7.66 -27.14
N SER A 300 13.81 6.48 -27.44
CA SER A 300 13.65 5.76 -28.70
C SER A 300 13.24 4.31 -28.45
N PRO A 301 12.85 3.54 -29.49
CA PRO A 301 12.58 2.13 -29.33
C PRO A 301 13.78 1.37 -28.75
N ARG A 302 13.54 0.52 -27.76
CA ARG A 302 14.59 -0.26 -27.09
C ARG A 302 14.09 -1.64 -26.70
N ARG A 303 14.51 -2.65 -27.46
CA ARG A 303 14.28 -4.05 -27.09
C ARG A 303 15.23 -4.47 -25.97
N VAL A 304 14.71 -5.28 -25.06
CA VAL A 304 15.49 -5.95 -24.01
C VAL A 304 15.32 -7.46 -24.20
N PRO A 305 16.36 -8.18 -24.66
CA PRO A 305 16.26 -9.61 -24.93
C PRO A 305 15.83 -10.42 -23.69
N PRO A 306 15.16 -11.57 -23.85
CA PRO A 306 14.72 -12.42 -22.73
C PRO A 306 15.84 -12.78 -21.76
N GLY A 307 17.06 -13.06 -22.24
CA GLY A 307 18.22 -13.34 -21.38
C GLY A 307 18.60 -12.15 -20.48
N VAL A 308 18.53 -10.92 -21.00
CA VAL A 308 18.78 -9.70 -20.21
C VAL A 308 17.68 -9.47 -19.18
N ARG A 309 16.42 -9.73 -19.55
CA ARG A 309 15.29 -9.66 -18.61
C ARG A 309 15.44 -10.69 -17.49
N ALA A 310 15.84 -11.92 -17.79
CA ALA A 310 16.10 -12.94 -16.78
C ALA A 310 17.21 -12.53 -15.80
N ALA A 311 18.29 -11.91 -16.28
CA ALA A 311 19.35 -11.38 -15.41
C ALA A 311 18.83 -10.25 -14.51
N ALA A 312 18.03 -9.35 -15.08
CA ALA A 312 17.39 -8.25 -14.36
C ALA A 312 16.41 -8.76 -13.29
N ASP A 313 15.69 -9.86 -13.56
CA ASP A 313 14.73 -10.46 -12.61
C ASP A 313 15.46 -11.06 -11.40
N LEU A 314 16.52 -11.85 -11.64
CA LEU A 314 17.36 -12.40 -10.59
C LEU A 314 17.99 -11.29 -9.74
N PHE A 315 18.44 -10.21 -10.37
CA PHE A 315 18.94 -9.04 -9.67
C PHE A 315 17.83 -8.36 -8.85
N GLY A 316 16.63 -8.20 -9.40
CA GLY A 316 15.46 -7.66 -8.71
C GLY A 316 15.03 -8.48 -7.48
N LEU A 317 15.16 -9.81 -7.54
CA LEU A 317 14.96 -10.70 -6.39
C LEU A 317 15.98 -10.42 -5.27
N PHE A 318 17.27 -10.27 -5.62
CA PHE A 318 18.28 -9.88 -4.63
C PHE A 318 17.99 -8.50 -4.01
N VAL A 319 17.60 -7.52 -4.83
CA VAL A 319 17.23 -6.18 -4.35
C VAL A 319 16.05 -6.26 -3.38
N SER A 320 15.01 -7.01 -3.73
CA SER A 320 13.83 -7.27 -2.89
C SER A 320 14.22 -7.88 -1.54
N MET A 321 15.07 -8.92 -1.53
CA MET A 321 15.55 -9.55 -0.30
C MET A 321 16.36 -8.58 0.58
N ARG A 322 17.21 -7.75 -0.03
CA ARG A 322 18.01 -6.75 0.70
C ARG A 322 17.14 -5.66 1.33
N VAL A 323 16.14 -5.17 0.60
CA VAL A 323 15.16 -4.21 1.13
C VAL A 323 14.38 -4.83 2.28
N ALA A 324 13.84 -6.04 2.11
CA ALA A 324 13.09 -6.72 3.16
C ALA A 324 13.93 -6.97 4.43
N SER A 325 15.19 -7.41 4.26
CA SER A 325 16.11 -7.61 5.38
C SER A 325 16.39 -6.31 6.14
N ARG A 326 16.54 -5.18 5.43
CA ARG A 326 16.74 -3.87 6.09
C ARG A 326 15.48 -3.39 6.80
N GLU A 327 14.30 -3.52 6.20
CA GLU A 327 13.04 -3.17 6.87
C GLU A 327 12.86 -3.98 8.15
N GLN A 328 13.19 -5.27 8.11
CA GLN A 328 13.14 -6.13 9.29
C GLN A 328 14.16 -5.72 10.37
N GLN A 329 15.40 -5.40 9.99
CA GLN A 329 16.42 -4.93 10.93
C GLN A 329 16.02 -3.61 11.60
N GLN A 330 15.48 -2.66 10.83
CA GLN A 330 15.01 -1.40 11.36
C GLN A 330 13.82 -1.60 12.31
N ALA A 331 12.85 -2.45 11.93
CA ALA A 331 11.73 -2.78 12.80
C ALA A 331 12.19 -3.46 14.11
N ALA A 332 13.15 -4.40 14.03
CA ALA A 332 13.69 -5.07 15.20
C ALA A 332 14.43 -4.09 16.13
N ALA A 333 15.24 -3.17 15.58
CA ALA A 333 15.94 -2.16 16.36
C ALA A 333 14.97 -1.21 17.09
N LEU A 334 13.90 -0.77 16.41
CA LEU A 334 12.86 0.04 17.03
C LEU A 334 12.11 -0.72 18.14
N GLU A 335 11.79 -1.99 17.92
CA GLU A 335 11.15 -2.83 18.95
C GLU A 335 12.06 -3.12 20.15
N GLU A 336 13.37 -3.27 19.93
CA GLU A 336 14.36 -3.46 20.99
C GLU A 336 14.52 -2.18 21.83
N GLU A 337 14.65 -1.02 21.20
CA GLU A 337 14.74 0.27 21.89
C GLU A 337 13.47 0.53 22.73
N ALA A 338 12.29 0.34 22.13
CA ALA A 338 11.02 0.47 22.84
C ALA A 338 10.91 -0.48 24.04
N ARG A 339 11.43 -1.71 23.93
CA ARG A 339 11.48 -2.67 25.03
C ARG A 339 12.41 -2.22 26.13
N ASN A 340 13.62 -1.77 25.79
CA ASN A 340 14.61 -1.28 26.74
C ASN A 340 14.05 -0.10 27.55
N VAL A 341 13.40 0.85 26.87
CA VAL A 341 12.73 1.99 27.51
C VAL A 341 11.62 1.52 28.45
N ARG A 342 10.75 0.63 27.98
CA ARG A 342 9.64 0.09 28.79
C ARG A 342 10.15 -0.62 30.04
N ASP A 343 11.19 -1.46 29.92
CA ASP A 343 11.71 -2.25 31.04
C ASP A 343 12.44 -1.35 32.05
N ALA A 344 13.17 -0.32 31.57
CA ALA A 344 13.75 0.71 32.43
C ALA A 344 12.67 1.49 33.19
N LEU A 345 11.61 1.93 32.50
CA LEU A 345 10.51 2.67 33.11
C LEU A 345 9.76 1.80 34.14
N ALA A 346 9.49 0.54 33.82
CA ALA A 346 8.89 -0.42 34.74
C ALA A 346 9.69 -0.54 36.03
N LEU A 347 11.01 -0.71 35.94
CA LEU A 347 11.89 -0.82 37.10
C LEU A 347 11.89 0.46 37.96
N ARG A 348 11.88 1.64 37.33
CA ARG A 348 11.86 2.92 38.06
C ARG A 348 10.52 3.13 38.78
N LEU A 349 9.41 2.81 38.13
CA LEU A 349 8.08 2.91 38.73
C LEU A 349 7.86 1.87 39.85
N ASP A 350 8.36 0.64 39.69
CA ASP A 350 8.23 -0.41 40.70
C ASP A 350 9.04 -0.11 41.98
N ASN A 351 10.16 0.64 41.86
CA ASN A 351 10.99 1.06 43.00
C ASN A 351 10.58 2.41 43.61
N ALA A 352 9.66 3.13 42.98
CA ALA A 352 9.19 4.42 43.48
C ALA A 352 8.17 4.24 44.61
N SER A 353 8.31 5.01 45.69
CA SER A 353 7.29 5.07 46.74
C SER A 353 5.97 5.63 46.22
N GLU A 354 6.03 6.56 45.27
CA GLU A 354 4.87 7.16 44.60
C GLU A 354 5.02 7.03 43.06
N PRO A 355 4.50 5.95 42.45
CA PRO A 355 4.62 5.73 41.01
C PRO A 355 4.04 6.87 40.15
N ARG A 356 3.00 7.54 40.66
CA ARG A 356 2.36 8.69 40.00
C ARG A 356 3.31 9.87 39.86
N LEU A 357 4.03 10.21 40.93
CA LEU A 357 5.04 11.27 40.92
C LEU A 357 6.27 10.85 40.11
N ALA A 358 6.72 9.61 40.25
CA ALA A 358 7.87 9.10 39.51
C ALA A 358 7.66 9.18 37.99
N LEU A 359 6.45 8.93 37.48
CA LEU A 359 6.15 9.06 36.06
C LEU A 359 6.41 10.48 35.53
N THR A 360 6.12 11.52 36.32
CA THR A 360 6.38 12.92 35.92
C THR A 360 7.87 13.21 35.72
N ALA A 361 8.76 12.53 36.46
CA ALA A 361 10.21 12.68 36.34
C ALA A 361 10.82 11.85 35.19
N GLU A 362 10.03 10.96 34.58
CA GLU A 362 10.50 9.98 33.59
C GLU A 362 9.95 10.24 32.17
N LEU A 363 9.37 11.42 31.94
CA LEU A 363 8.80 11.77 30.63
C LEU A 363 9.83 11.74 29.49
N ASP A 364 11.09 12.09 29.74
CA ASP A 364 12.16 12.00 28.74
C ASP A 364 12.44 10.56 28.29
N LEU A 365 12.24 9.56 29.15
CA LEU A 365 12.33 8.17 28.74
C LEU A 365 11.18 7.79 27.81
N LEU A 366 9.97 8.29 28.07
CA LEU A 366 8.81 8.02 27.20
C LEU A 366 9.01 8.55 25.78
N VAL A 367 9.69 9.69 25.60
CA VAL A 367 10.04 10.23 24.28
C VAL A 367 10.85 9.23 23.45
N ARG A 368 11.67 8.38 24.09
CA ARG A 368 12.46 7.34 23.41
C ARG A 368 11.68 6.04 23.13
N ALA A 369 10.52 5.85 23.75
CA ALA A 369 9.75 4.62 23.62
C ALA A 369 9.10 4.48 22.24
N ILE A 370 8.67 5.61 21.68
CA ILE A 370 7.94 5.73 20.42
C ILE A 370 8.61 6.85 19.64
N ASP A 371 8.74 6.71 18.32
CA ASP A 371 9.29 7.76 17.46
C ASP A 371 8.36 8.99 17.49
N CYS A 372 8.66 9.94 18.36
CA CYS A 372 7.89 11.14 18.65
C CYS A 372 8.82 12.29 19.06
N ASP A 373 8.32 13.52 18.92
CA ASP A 373 9.10 14.72 19.22
C ASP A 373 8.91 15.20 20.66
N GLY A 374 7.81 14.79 21.31
CA GLY A 374 7.57 15.12 22.71
C GLY A 374 6.42 14.32 23.34
N VAL A 375 6.30 14.47 24.65
CA VAL A 375 5.30 13.80 25.49
C VAL A 375 4.66 14.80 26.43
N GLY A 376 3.36 14.69 26.61
CA GLY A 376 2.58 15.41 27.62
C GLY A 376 1.87 14.44 28.56
N LEU A 377 1.76 14.81 29.83
CA LEU A 377 1.09 14.05 30.87
C LEU A 377 0.08 14.96 31.56
N LEU A 378 -1.20 14.58 31.49
CA LEU A 378 -2.27 15.17 32.27
C LEU A 378 -2.50 14.30 33.51
N GLN A 379 -2.18 14.83 34.69
CA GLN A 379 -2.30 14.11 35.95
C GLN A 379 -2.82 15.05 37.04
N GLY A 380 -3.90 14.66 37.71
CA GLY A 380 -4.52 15.45 38.78
C GLY A 380 -4.84 16.89 38.36
N GLY A 381 -5.27 17.10 37.11
CA GLY A 381 -5.54 18.42 36.53
C GLY A 381 -4.29 19.26 36.18
N HIS A 382 -3.09 18.73 36.40
CA HIS A 382 -1.83 19.41 36.09
C HIS A 382 -1.22 18.86 34.80
N TRP A 383 -0.59 19.75 34.02
CA TRP A 383 0.09 19.42 32.78
C TRP A 383 1.60 19.34 33.00
N TYR A 384 2.19 18.22 32.64
CA TYR A 384 3.64 17.99 32.60
C TYR A 384 4.05 17.65 31.18
N SER A 385 5.25 18.05 30.75
CA SER A 385 5.71 17.76 29.39
C SER A 385 7.21 17.59 29.30
N ALA A 386 7.65 16.88 28.27
CA ALA A 386 9.05 16.72 27.87
C ALA A 386 9.16 16.72 26.34
N GLY A 387 10.30 17.17 25.80
CA GLY A 387 10.48 17.35 24.35
C GLY A 387 9.61 18.46 23.76
N ARG A 388 9.20 18.31 22.50
CA ARG A 388 8.28 19.22 21.80
C ARG A 388 6.83 18.82 22.06
N ALA A 389 6.20 19.49 23.01
CA ALA A 389 4.81 19.30 23.38
C ALA A 389 4.12 20.67 23.52
N PRO A 390 2.79 20.74 23.35
CA PRO A 390 2.07 21.98 23.55
C PRO A 390 2.05 22.36 25.03
N ASP A 391 1.80 23.63 25.32
CA ASP A 391 1.58 24.06 26.69
C ASP A 391 0.19 23.62 27.21
N GLY A 392 -0.07 23.85 28.50
CA GLY A 392 -1.31 23.44 29.15
C GLY A 392 -2.58 24.10 28.59
N SER A 393 -2.49 25.13 27.74
CA SER A 393 -3.65 25.79 27.14
C SER A 393 -4.38 24.92 26.11
N PHE A 394 -3.70 23.90 25.56
CA PHE A 394 -4.25 22.97 24.57
C PHE A 394 -4.99 21.77 25.18
N VAL A 395 -4.92 21.59 26.51
CA VAL A 395 -5.58 20.48 27.21
C VAL A 395 -7.09 20.39 26.91
N PRO A 396 -7.87 21.49 26.92
CA PRO A 396 -9.29 21.44 26.57
C PRO A 396 -9.55 20.95 25.14
N GLY A 397 -8.70 21.34 24.17
CA GLY A 397 -8.79 20.91 22.78
C GLY A 397 -8.50 19.41 22.62
N LEU A 398 -7.44 18.92 23.29
CA LEU A 398 -7.09 17.50 23.33
C LEU A 398 -8.21 16.65 23.95
N LEU A 399 -8.80 17.10 25.06
CA LEU A 399 -9.92 16.40 25.69
C LEU A 399 -11.20 16.43 24.82
N GLY A 400 -11.47 17.55 24.15
CA GLY A 400 -12.59 17.66 23.21
C GLY A 400 -12.46 16.72 22.01
N TRP A 401 -11.24 16.60 21.47
CA TRP A 401 -10.92 15.62 20.43
C TRP A 401 -11.18 14.18 20.89
N LEU A 402 -10.69 13.80 22.09
CA LEU A 402 -10.91 12.47 22.67
C LEU A 402 -12.40 12.14 22.88
N GLN A 403 -13.21 13.11 23.30
CA GLN A 403 -14.66 12.96 23.44
C GLN A 403 -15.32 12.69 22.08
N GLY A 404 -14.90 13.40 21.03
CA GLY A 404 -15.41 13.20 19.66
C GLY A 404 -15.09 11.83 19.07
N CYS A 405 -13.98 11.22 19.50
CA CYS A 405 -13.55 9.89 19.04
C CYS A 405 -14.28 8.71 19.71
N ASN A 406 -15.18 8.94 20.68
CA ASN A 406 -15.71 7.90 21.58
C ASN A 406 -14.58 7.05 22.17
N ALA A 407 -13.52 7.70 22.68
CA ALA A 407 -12.33 7.02 23.16
C ALA A 407 -12.68 5.92 24.19
N ALA A 408 -12.47 4.66 23.78
CA ALA A 408 -12.57 3.50 24.64
C ALA A 408 -11.30 3.37 25.52
N THR A 409 -11.18 2.29 26.29
CA THR A 409 -10.05 2.02 27.23
C THR A 409 -8.66 1.83 26.59
N GLY A 410 -8.47 2.18 25.31
CA GLY A 410 -7.28 1.92 24.51
C GLY A 410 -6.67 3.16 23.85
N PRO A 411 -5.53 3.00 23.14
CA PRO A 411 -4.84 4.09 22.45
C PRO A 411 -5.68 4.72 21.33
N VAL A 412 -5.65 6.05 21.21
CA VAL A 412 -6.26 6.82 20.11
C VAL A 412 -5.18 7.67 19.46
N SER A 413 -5.22 7.89 18.14
CA SER A 413 -4.26 8.79 17.50
C SER A 413 -4.80 9.50 16.27
N THR A 414 -4.22 10.66 15.99
CA THR A 414 -4.40 11.49 14.79
C THR A 414 -3.05 12.00 14.31
N ASP A 415 -2.93 12.28 13.02
CA ASP A 415 -1.79 12.93 12.36
C ASP A 415 -2.07 14.40 11.99
N HIS A 416 -3.27 14.92 12.28
CA HIS A 416 -3.73 16.24 11.88
C HIS A 416 -3.83 17.23 13.05
N ALA A 417 -3.19 18.39 12.89
CA ALA A 417 -3.19 19.48 13.88
C ALA A 417 -4.60 20.04 14.18
N GLU A 418 -5.41 20.22 13.13
CA GLU A 418 -6.72 20.89 13.24
C GLU A 418 -7.70 20.15 14.15
N GLU A 419 -7.56 18.83 14.30
CA GLU A 419 -8.48 18.02 15.09
C GLU A 419 -8.42 18.30 16.59
N TRP A 420 -7.25 18.71 17.11
CA TRP A 420 -7.03 18.95 18.54
C TRP A 420 -6.62 20.38 18.86
N ALA A 421 -5.94 21.08 17.95
CA ALA A 421 -5.54 22.48 18.10
C ALA A 421 -6.54 23.47 17.49
N GLY A 422 -7.52 22.98 16.73
CA GLY A 422 -8.54 23.78 16.04
C GLY A 422 -8.06 24.48 14.76
N THR A 423 -6.81 24.96 14.72
CA THR A 423 -6.16 25.51 13.51
C THR A 423 -4.69 25.09 13.44
N VAL A 424 -4.15 25.02 12.22
CA VAL A 424 -2.74 24.63 11.98
C VAL A 424 -1.76 25.60 12.66
N ASP A 425 -1.97 26.90 12.54
CA ASP A 425 -1.04 27.90 13.12
C ASP A 425 -1.06 27.88 14.65
N ALA A 426 -2.20 27.53 15.27
CA ALA A 426 -2.28 27.39 16.72
C ALA A 426 -1.45 26.21 17.24
N ALA A 427 -1.22 25.17 16.43
CA ALA A 427 -0.48 23.99 16.88
C ALA A 427 1.03 24.22 17.00
N ASP A 428 1.55 25.41 16.66
CA ASP A 428 2.97 25.80 16.77
C ASP A 428 3.95 24.74 16.22
N GLY A 429 3.65 24.24 15.03
CA GLY A 429 4.46 23.24 14.35
C GLY A 429 4.32 21.82 14.88
N LEU A 430 3.31 21.52 15.72
CA LEU A 430 2.87 20.17 16.06
C LEU A 430 1.68 19.76 15.20
N ALA A 431 1.51 18.45 14.96
CA ALA A 431 0.37 17.95 14.22
C ALA A 431 -0.15 16.61 14.75
N GLY A 432 0.74 15.62 14.89
CA GLY A 432 0.35 14.28 15.30
C GLY A 432 0.20 14.15 16.80
N VAL A 433 -0.87 13.46 17.23
CA VAL A 433 -1.14 13.13 18.63
C VAL A 433 -1.46 11.65 18.76
N LEU A 434 -0.83 10.96 19.71
CA LEU A 434 -1.23 9.63 20.17
C LEU A 434 -1.50 9.69 21.67
N ALA A 435 -2.73 9.37 22.07
CA ALA A 435 -3.20 9.45 23.44
C ALA A 435 -3.41 8.07 24.07
N LEU A 436 -2.94 7.91 25.33
CA LEU A 436 -3.06 6.72 26.15
C LEU A 436 -3.78 7.05 27.47
N PRO A 437 -4.92 6.42 27.79
CA PRO A 437 -5.63 6.68 29.05
C PRO A 437 -4.92 6.02 30.24
N LEU A 438 -4.46 6.78 31.23
CA LEU A 438 -3.92 6.20 32.47
C LEU A 438 -5.04 5.84 33.45
N ASP A 439 -5.94 6.78 33.70
CA ASP A 439 -7.10 6.63 34.57
C ASP A 439 -8.27 7.46 34.02
N LEU A 440 -9.26 6.76 33.44
CA LEU A 440 -10.46 7.39 32.88
C LEU A 440 -11.38 7.99 33.96
N GLY A 441 -11.28 7.56 35.22
CA GLY A 441 -12.07 8.13 36.31
C GLY A 441 -11.55 9.49 36.77
N ARG A 442 -10.28 9.79 36.49
CA ARG A 442 -9.59 11.03 36.91
C ARG A 442 -9.17 11.91 35.72
N ASP A 443 -9.63 11.58 34.51
CA ASP A 443 -9.22 12.22 33.25
C ASP A 443 -7.69 12.32 33.10
N GLU A 444 -6.99 11.22 33.37
CA GLU A 444 -5.52 11.18 33.31
C GLU A 444 -5.03 10.47 32.06
N TRP A 445 -4.13 11.13 31.34
CA TRP A 445 -3.73 10.75 29.99
C TRP A 445 -2.25 11.02 29.76
N VAL A 446 -1.62 10.15 28.96
CA VAL A 446 -0.33 10.41 28.33
C VAL A 446 -0.57 10.69 26.86
N PHE A 447 0.04 11.76 26.35
CA PHE A 447 -0.01 12.17 24.96
C PHE A 447 1.41 12.13 24.38
N PHE A 448 1.56 11.53 23.21
CA PHE A 448 2.78 11.61 22.40
C PHE A 448 2.51 12.55 21.23
N PHE A 449 3.46 13.43 20.96
CA PHE A 449 3.34 14.48 19.96
C PHE A 449 4.36 14.27 18.84
N ARG A 450 3.94 14.53 17.61
CA ARG A 450 4.82 14.66 16.45
C ARG A 450 4.71 16.06 15.87
N CYS A 451 5.85 16.62 15.49
CA CYS A 451 5.93 17.84 14.72
C CYS A 451 5.23 17.67 13.37
N GLU A 452 4.73 18.77 12.83
CA GLU A 452 4.34 18.81 11.43
C GLU A 452 5.56 18.47 10.56
N GLN A 453 5.36 17.60 9.58
CA GLN A 453 6.34 17.44 8.52
C GLN A 453 6.00 18.46 7.45
N VAL A 454 6.69 19.61 7.51
CA VAL A 454 6.68 20.56 6.39
C VAL A 454 7.48 19.94 5.25
N ASP A 455 6.82 19.03 4.52
CA ASP A 455 7.38 18.46 3.32
C ASP A 455 7.17 19.45 2.18
N GLU A 456 8.27 19.90 1.57
CA GLU A 456 8.23 20.48 0.24
C GLU A 456 8.12 19.33 -0.77
N VAL A 457 6.89 18.90 -1.02
CA VAL A 457 6.62 17.79 -1.92
C VAL A 457 6.76 18.30 -3.35
N ARG A 458 7.81 17.83 -4.03
CA ARG A 458 8.03 18.12 -5.45
C ARG A 458 7.23 17.13 -6.28
N TRP A 459 6.01 17.45 -6.66
CA TRP A 459 5.19 16.62 -7.53
C TRP A 459 5.64 16.72 -8.99
N ALA A 460 5.58 15.61 -9.72
CA ALA A 460 5.78 15.58 -11.16
C ALA A 460 4.48 15.98 -11.89
N GLY A 461 4.12 17.27 -11.86
CA GLY A 461 2.82 17.80 -12.27
C GLY A 461 1.92 18.14 -11.07
N SER A 462 0.80 18.85 -11.31
CA SER A 462 -0.15 19.17 -10.23
C SER A 462 -0.86 17.90 -9.73
N PRO A 463 -0.86 17.60 -8.41
CA PRO A 463 -1.58 16.45 -7.86
C PRO A 463 -3.11 16.64 -7.90
N ASP A 464 -3.59 17.87 -8.02
CA ASP A 464 -5.02 18.20 -8.12
C ASP A 464 -5.63 17.79 -9.48
N GLU A 465 -4.79 17.61 -10.51
CA GLU A 465 -5.19 17.24 -11.87
C GLU A 465 -4.37 16.04 -12.36
N PRO A 466 -4.43 14.87 -11.69
CA PRO A 466 -3.65 13.70 -12.09
C PRO A 466 -4.09 13.16 -13.46
N PHE A 467 -5.33 13.49 -13.85
CA PHE A 467 -5.89 13.18 -15.14
C PHE A 467 -6.80 14.26 -15.69
N LEU A 468 -6.93 14.26 -17.02
CA LEU A 468 -7.80 15.13 -17.78
C LEU A 468 -8.97 14.31 -18.37
N LEU A 469 -10.17 14.89 -18.37
CA LEU A 469 -11.27 14.37 -19.19
C LEU A 469 -10.98 14.70 -20.66
N THR A 470 -11.15 13.73 -21.55
CA THR A 470 -11.10 13.99 -23.00
C THR A 470 -12.20 14.99 -23.40
N GLU A 471 -12.04 15.69 -24.53
CA GLU A 471 -13.02 16.71 -24.99
C GLU A 471 -14.46 16.17 -25.09
N ASP A 472 -14.60 14.88 -25.38
CA ASP A 472 -15.90 14.18 -25.44
C ASP A 472 -16.50 13.85 -24.06
N GLY A 473 -15.78 14.11 -22.96
CA GLY A 473 -16.21 13.86 -21.58
C GLY A 473 -16.34 12.37 -21.19
N THR A 474 -15.94 11.45 -22.05
CA THR A 474 -16.21 10.01 -21.92
C THR A 474 -15.03 9.19 -21.42
N ARG A 475 -13.79 9.68 -21.53
CA ARG A 475 -12.57 8.97 -21.14
C ARG A 475 -11.64 9.85 -20.30
N ILE A 476 -10.84 9.19 -19.46
CA ILE A 476 -9.72 9.81 -18.80
C ILE A 476 -8.47 9.68 -19.69
N GLY A 477 -7.79 10.81 -19.94
CA GLY A 477 -6.41 10.87 -20.40
C GLY A 477 -5.46 11.23 -19.25
N PRO A 478 -4.20 10.76 -19.26
CA PRO A 478 -3.21 11.14 -18.25
C PRO A 478 -2.89 12.63 -18.30
N ARG A 479 -2.39 13.19 -17.18
CA ARG A 479 -1.98 14.59 -17.15
C ARG A 479 -1.03 14.96 -18.28
N ALA A 480 -1.15 16.21 -18.74
CA ALA A 480 -0.35 16.74 -19.84
C ALA A 480 1.06 17.21 -19.43
N SER A 481 1.29 17.49 -18.15
CA SER A 481 2.55 18.05 -17.65
C SER A 481 3.15 17.23 -16.51
N PHE A 482 4.48 17.06 -16.57
CA PHE A 482 5.32 16.47 -15.53
C PHE A 482 6.32 17.48 -14.96
N ALA A 483 6.09 18.79 -15.19
CA ALA A 483 6.92 19.85 -14.62
C ALA A 483 6.82 19.82 -13.09
N ALA A 484 7.95 20.08 -12.40
CA ALA A 484 7.99 20.06 -10.94
C ALA A 484 7.02 21.11 -10.37
N TRP A 485 6.05 20.64 -9.58
CA TRP A 485 5.13 21.46 -8.81
C TRP A 485 5.46 21.29 -7.34
N HIS A 486 5.49 22.38 -6.57
CA HIS A 486 5.87 22.34 -5.17
C HIS A 486 4.59 22.49 -4.34
N GLU A 487 4.31 21.50 -3.50
CA GLU A 487 3.32 21.60 -2.45
C GLU A 487 4.03 21.80 -1.12
N THR A 488 3.52 22.70 -0.29
CA THR A 488 3.92 22.76 1.11
C THR A 488 2.76 22.21 1.93
N VAL A 489 2.89 20.96 2.40
CA VAL A 489 1.91 20.37 3.31
C VAL A 489 2.22 20.88 4.71
N ARG A 490 1.22 21.48 5.38
CA ARG A 490 1.33 21.97 6.77
C ARG A 490 0.23 21.36 7.62
N GLY A 491 0.47 21.27 8.92
CA GLY A 491 -0.50 20.75 9.90
C GLY A 491 -0.71 19.25 9.87
N VAL A 492 0.19 18.49 9.21
CA VAL A 492 0.16 17.03 9.14
C VAL A 492 1.52 16.49 9.57
N SER A 493 1.54 15.48 10.44
CA SER A 493 2.77 14.78 10.86
C SER A 493 3.00 13.48 10.08
N ALA A 494 4.15 12.84 10.31
CA ALA A 494 4.32 11.45 9.91
C ALA A 494 3.24 10.55 10.53
N PRO A 495 2.62 9.64 9.76
CA PRO A 495 1.52 8.81 10.27
C PRO A 495 1.99 7.87 11.37
N TRP A 496 1.14 7.68 12.40
CA TRP A 496 1.38 6.69 13.46
C TRP A 496 1.27 5.27 12.89
N THR A 497 2.41 4.60 12.80
CA THR A 497 2.51 3.27 12.19
C THR A 497 1.86 2.21 13.08
N ASP A 498 1.55 1.03 12.51
CA ASP A 498 1.08 -0.10 13.31
C ASP A 498 2.10 -0.54 14.36
N ALA A 499 3.39 -0.34 14.09
CA ALA A 499 4.45 -0.60 15.07
C ALA A 499 4.35 0.37 16.24
N ASP A 500 4.19 1.68 15.97
CA ASP A 500 3.99 2.71 16.99
C ASP A 500 2.78 2.37 17.87
N ARG A 501 1.65 2.03 17.26
CA ARG A 501 0.41 1.66 17.97
C ARG A 501 0.59 0.41 18.83
N ARG A 502 1.30 -0.61 18.35
CA ARG A 502 1.60 -1.83 19.13
C ARG A 502 2.51 -1.53 20.32
N ILE A 503 3.55 -0.73 20.11
CA ILE A 503 4.48 -0.30 21.16
C ILE A 503 3.71 0.51 22.21
N ALA A 504 2.93 1.49 21.78
CA ALA A 504 2.08 2.31 22.63
C ALA A 504 1.08 1.48 23.43
N GLY A 505 0.44 0.49 22.81
CA GLY A 505 -0.47 -0.44 23.50
C GLY A 505 0.21 -1.27 24.59
N ARG A 506 1.43 -1.77 24.34
CA ARG A 506 2.21 -2.50 25.37
C ARG A 506 2.66 -1.58 26.50
N LEU A 507 3.09 -0.36 26.17
CA LEU A 507 3.46 0.68 27.11
C LEU A 507 2.27 1.09 27.98
N HIS A 508 1.11 1.31 27.38
CA HIS A 508 -0.17 1.59 28.03
C HIS A 508 -0.54 0.55 29.08
N LEU A 509 -0.50 -0.74 28.73
CA LEU A 509 -0.80 -1.82 29.69
C LEU A 509 0.17 -1.80 30.88
N MET A 510 1.46 -1.63 30.62
CA MET A 510 2.52 -1.57 31.62
C MET A 510 2.33 -0.39 32.57
N LEU A 511 2.08 0.80 32.01
CA LEU A 511 1.84 2.03 32.76
C LEU A 511 0.58 1.89 33.61
N ARG A 512 -0.55 1.51 33.01
CA ARG A 512 -1.84 1.41 33.70
C ARG A 512 -1.81 0.45 34.89
N GLU A 513 -1.08 -0.66 34.78
CA GLU A 513 -0.93 -1.62 35.88
C GLU A 513 -0.18 -1.02 37.07
N ARG A 514 0.98 -0.39 36.84
CA ARG A 514 1.83 0.18 37.90
C ARG A 514 1.27 1.47 38.46
N TYR A 515 0.67 2.27 37.59
CA TYR A 515 0.04 3.53 37.92
C TYR A 515 -1.15 3.35 38.87
N ARG A 516 -1.90 2.24 38.75
CA ARG A 516 -2.96 1.87 39.70
C ARG A 516 -2.45 1.32 41.04
N ARG A 517 -1.25 0.71 41.11
CA ARG A 517 -0.70 0.19 42.37
C ARG A 517 -0.37 1.28 43.39
N GLY A 518 -0.17 2.53 42.94
CA GLY A 518 0.02 3.70 43.80
C GLY A 518 -1.26 4.25 44.45
N SER A 519 -2.44 3.75 44.08
CA SER A 519 -3.71 4.08 44.74
C SER A 519 -4.12 2.94 45.66
N LEU A 520 -3.87 3.09 46.97
CA LEU A 520 -4.70 2.37 47.95
C LEU A 520 -6.14 2.87 47.75
N PRO A 521 -7.12 2.00 47.46
CA PRO A 521 -8.49 2.45 47.31
C PRO A 521 -9.01 2.86 48.69
N ASP A 522 -9.54 4.07 48.80
CA ASP A 522 -10.49 4.35 49.87
C ASP A 522 -11.73 3.48 49.62
N LEU A 523 -12.19 2.73 50.61
CA LEU A 523 -13.32 1.80 50.46
C LEU A 523 -14.62 2.52 50.06
N GLY A 524 -14.69 3.84 50.28
CA GLY A 524 -15.76 4.72 49.78
C GLY A 524 -15.74 4.89 48.26
N ASP A 525 -14.57 4.96 47.62
CA ASP A 525 -14.44 5.25 46.19
C ASP A 525 -14.87 4.06 45.31
N ILE A 526 -14.62 2.81 45.75
CA ILE A 526 -15.07 1.60 45.04
C ILE A 526 -16.61 1.50 45.06
N ARG A 527 -17.25 1.84 46.18
CA ARG A 527 -18.72 1.85 46.28
C ARG A 527 -19.31 3.01 45.49
N ALA A 528 -18.79 4.22 45.63
CA ALA A 528 -19.26 5.39 44.88
C ALA A 528 -19.09 5.20 43.36
N GLN A 529 -18.00 4.57 42.92
CA GLN A 529 -17.75 4.27 41.51
C GLN A 529 -18.61 3.10 41.00
N GLY A 530 -18.87 2.09 41.82
CA GLY A 530 -19.87 1.05 41.54
C GLY A 530 -21.27 1.65 41.34
N THR A 531 -21.72 2.49 42.27
CA THR A 531 -23.02 3.16 42.20
C THR A 531 -23.12 4.09 40.99
N ARG A 532 -22.07 4.86 40.65
CA ARG A 532 -22.05 5.73 39.45
C ARG A 532 -22.09 4.95 38.14
N LEU A 533 -21.39 3.82 38.06
CA LEU A 533 -21.40 2.95 36.88
C LEU A 533 -22.75 2.23 36.72
N ASP A 534 -23.36 1.79 37.83
CA ASP A 534 -24.69 1.17 37.82
C ASP A 534 -25.78 2.18 37.45
N VAL A 535 -25.73 3.41 37.98
CA VAL A 535 -26.66 4.49 37.61
C VAL A 535 -26.55 4.85 36.13
N ARG A 536 -25.32 4.95 35.57
CA ARG A 536 -25.15 5.18 34.12
C ARG A 536 -25.69 4.01 33.29
N SER A 537 -25.35 2.78 33.66
CA SER A 537 -25.83 1.57 32.95
C SER A 537 -27.35 1.43 32.97
N GLN A 538 -28.01 1.74 34.10
CA GLN A 538 -29.47 1.70 34.21
C GLN A 538 -30.15 2.83 33.42
N ARG A 539 -29.54 4.03 33.41
CA ARG A 539 -30.02 5.16 32.61
C ARG A 539 -29.94 4.88 31.10
N ASP A 540 -28.85 4.26 30.64
CA ASP A 540 -28.69 3.85 29.24
C ASP A 540 -29.72 2.79 28.83
N ARG A 541 -30.05 1.84 29.72
CA ARG A 541 -31.11 0.83 29.48
C ARG A 541 -32.50 1.45 29.41
N LEU A 542 -32.82 2.41 30.29
CA LEU A 542 -34.07 3.15 30.24
C LEU A 542 -34.21 3.93 28.92
N GLN A 543 -33.12 4.56 28.48
CA GLN A 543 -33.11 5.30 27.21
C GLN A 543 -33.30 4.38 26.00
N GLN A 544 -32.65 3.20 25.97
CA GLN A 544 -32.87 2.19 24.92
C GLN A 544 -34.30 1.63 24.90
N LEU A 545 -34.90 1.40 26.08
CA LEU A 545 -36.29 0.91 26.16
C LEU A 545 -37.30 2.00 25.75
N SER A 546 -37.04 3.26 26.09
CA SER A 546 -37.84 4.41 25.67
C SER A 546 -37.75 4.62 24.15
N GLU A 547 -36.57 4.48 23.55
CA GLU A 547 -36.37 4.53 22.09
C GLU A 547 -37.04 3.36 21.36
N LEU A 548 -37.09 2.16 21.97
CA LEU A 548 -37.84 1.01 21.45
C LEU A 548 -39.35 1.23 21.49
N LEU A 549 -39.87 1.89 22.54
CA LEU A 549 -41.30 2.27 22.65
C LEU A 549 -41.70 3.31 21.60
N ASP A 550 -40.87 4.33 21.37
CA ASP A 550 -41.09 5.35 20.34
C ASP A 550 -41.02 4.78 18.91
N GLY A 551 -40.40 3.60 18.74
CA GLY A 551 -40.22 2.93 17.45
C GLY A 551 -41.30 1.91 17.06
N MET A 552 -42.22 1.51 17.95
CA MET A 552 -43.14 0.39 17.71
C MET A 552 -44.59 0.83 17.46
N VAL A 553 -45.07 0.72 16.21
CA VAL A 553 -46.41 1.20 15.77
C VAL A 553 -47.57 0.23 16.06
N HIS A 554 -47.34 -1.02 16.44
CA HIS A 554 -48.42 -1.95 16.85
C HIS A 554 -47.97 -2.86 18.00
N VAL A 555 -48.28 -2.46 19.23
CA VAL A 555 -48.04 -3.26 20.45
C VAL A 555 -49.39 -3.72 21.00
N SER A 556 -49.50 -5.00 21.40
CA SER A 556 -50.72 -5.50 22.02
C SER A 556 -50.91 -4.86 23.42
N PRO A 557 -52.15 -4.70 23.92
CA PRO A 557 -52.40 -4.09 25.22
C PRO A 557 -51.68 -4.80 26.39
N GLN A 558 -51.42 -6.10 26.27
CA GLN A 558 -50.70 -6.88 27.27
C GLN A 558 -49.19 -6.62 27.24
N ASP A 559 -48.59 -6.48 26.05
CA ASP A 559 -47.17 -6.19 25.92
C ASP A 559 -46.85 -4.76 26.35
N ALA A 560 -47.74 -3.81 26.05
CA ALA A 560 -47.62 -2.42 26.51
C ALA A 560 -47.69 -2.33 28.05
N ALA A 561 -48.60 -3.10 28.68
CA ALA A 561 -48.69 -3.18 30.13
C ALA A 561 -47.41 -3.77 30.75
N GLN A 562 -46.88 -4.88 30.21
CA GLN A 562 -45.63 -5.48 30.70
C GLN A 562 -44.40 -4.58 30.54
N LEU A 563 -44.35 -3.78 29.45
CA LEU A 563 -43.27 -2.82 29.21
C LEU A 563 -43.35 -1.63 30.18
N SER A 564 -44.55 -1.08 30.41
CA SER A 564 -44.76 -0.03 31.42
C SER A 564 -44.34 -0.50 32.81
N ASP A 565 -44.79 -1.69 33.21
CA ASP A 565 -44.50 -2.29 34.52
C ASP A 565 -43.00 -2.55 34.73
N ARG A 566 -42.24 -2.69 33.64
CA ARG A 566 -40.79 -2.91 33.65
C ARG A 566 -40.01 -1.60 33.64
N ILE A 567 -40.55 -0.55 33.05
CA ILE A 567 -40.00 0.81 33.13
C ILE A 567 -40.19 1.35 34.55
N ASP A 568 -41.38 1.21 35.13
CA ASP A 568 -41.69 1.67 36.49
C ASP A 568 -40.78 1.03 37.54
N ARG A 569 -40.44 -0.26 37.37
CA ARG A 569 -39.47 -0.96 38.23
C ARG A 569 -38.05 -0.40 38.07
N LEU A 570 -37.62 -0.15 36.84
CA LEU A 570 -36.28 0.38 36.56
C LEU A 570 -36.14 1.83 37.06
N GLU A 571 -37.19 2.65 36.95
CA GLU A 571 -37.23 3.99 37.52
C GLU A 571 -37.20 3.95 39.06
N SER A 572 -37.96 3.04 39.68
CA SER A 572 -37.93 2.85 41.14
C SER A 572 -36.55 2.38 41.64
N ASP A 573 -35.90 1.46 40.92
CA ASP A 573 -34.55 1.00 41.26
C ASP A 573 -33.51 2.12 41.10
N LEU A 574 -33.65 2.94 40.05
CA LEU A 574 -32.77 4.08 39.81
C LEU A 574 -32.93 5.14 40.90
N GLN A 575 -34.17 5.44 41.31
CA GLN A 575 -34.46 6.39 42.38
C GLN A 575 -33.91 5.89 43.72
N GLY A 576 -34.05 4.59 44.04
CA GLY A 576 -33.47 4.00 45.23
C GLY A 576 -31.93 4.02 45.26
N LEU A 577 -31.27 3.89 44.11
CA LEU A 577 -29.82 4.04 44.00
C LEU A 577 -29.35 5.49 44.17
N ILE A 578 -30.15 6.47 43.71
CA ILE A 578 -29.89 7.90 43.89
C ILE A 578 -30.11 8.31 45.34
N ASP A 579 -31.21 7.88 45.97
CA ASP A 579 -31.53 8.24 47.36
C ASP A 579 -30.51 7.64 48.35
N ASN A 580 -30.05 6.40 48.12
CA ASN A 580 -28.97 5.79 48.91
C ASN A 580 -27.61 6.49 48.71
N ALA A 581 -27.39 7.15 47.57
CA ALA A 581 -26.18 7.94 47.33
C ALA A 581 -26.22 9.32 48.02
N VAL A 582 -27.42 9.85 48.32
CA VAL A 582 -27.61 11.15 48.99
C VAL A 582 -27.59 11.03 50.52
N VAL A 583 -28.06 9.91 51.08
CA VAL A 583 -28.08 9.67 52.54
C VAL A 583 -26.69 9.40 53.14
N GLU A 584 -25.68 9.07 52.33
CA GLU A 584 -24.30 8.82 52.78
C GLU A 584 -23.39 10.08 52.70
N GLU A 585 -23.87 11.22 52.20
CA GLU A 585 -23.12 12.50 52.16
C GLU A 585 -23.44 13.48 53.33
N ASP A 586 -24.39 13.14 54.22
CA ASP A 586 -24.65 13.80 55.52
C ASP A 586 -24.04 12.98 56.68
#